data_AF-A0A9E5T6A5-F1
#
_entry.id   AF-A0A9E5T6A5-F1
#
_cell.length_a   1.000
_cell.length_b   1.000
_cell.length_c   1.000
_cell.angle_alpha   90.00
_cell.angle_beta   90.00
_cell.angle_gamma   90.00
#
_symmetry.space_group_name_H-M   'P 1'
#
loop_
_entity.id
_entity.type
_entity.pdbx_description
1 polymer ?
#
loop_
_entity_poly.entity_id
_entity_poly.type
_entity_poly.pdbx_seq_one_letter_code
_entity_poly.pdbx_strand_id
1 'polypeptide(L)'
;DKKWRSQLLERYPVIEARVGTAALSMDVTEETVRSRETSWGNFIADQMRTAFGHPPTDLAFLNSGSLRIDDFIADDIRYEDIARTFGFSSFLRVLPIAGEE
;
A
#
# COMPACT_ATOMS: atom_id res chain seq x y z
N ASP A 1 8.90 24.18 1.90
CA ASP A 1 9.01 22.89 1.18
C ASP A 1 10.43 22.39 0.91
N LYS A 2 11.33 23.17 0.29
CA LYS A 2 12.67 22.66 -0.11
C LYS A 2 13.53 22.09 1.04
N LYS A 3 13.45 22.66 2.25
CA LYS A 3 14.20 22.19 3.43
C LYS A 3 13.83 20.75 3.80
N TRP A 4 12.53 20.47 3.96
CA TRP A 4 12.05 19.16 4.39
C TRP A 4 12.22 18.10 3.31
N ARG A 5 12.01 18.45 2.03
CA ARG A 5 12.28 17.53 0.91
C ARG A 5 13.74 17.11 0.85
N SER A 6 14.67 18.06 1.02
CA SER A 6 16.10 17.77 0.98
C SER A 6 16.51 16.82 2.12
N GLN A 7 16.02 17.05 3.33
CA GLN A 7 16.28 16.17 4.47
C GLN A 7 15.65 14.77 4.29
N LEU A 8 14.47 14.69 3.67
CA LEU A 8 13.82 13.42 3.36
C LEU A 8 14.65 12.61 2.36
N LEU A 9 15.15 13.25 1.30
CA LEU A 9 16.00 12.61 0.29
C LEU A 9 17.36 12.18 0.85
N GLU A 10 17.94 12.98 1.75
CA GLU A 10 19.18 12.61 2.44
C GLU A 10 18.97 11.36 3.32
N ARG A 11 17.83 11.29 4.02
CA ARG A 11 17.50 10.16 4.90
C ARG A 11 17.05 8.91 4.14
N TYR A 12 16.30 9.08 3.06
CA TYR A 12 15.72 8.02 2.24
C TYR A 12 16.05 8.27 0.76
N PRO A 13 17.29 7.99 0.33
CA PRO A 13 17.75 8.33 -1.02
C PRO A 13 17.00 7.57 -2.13
N VAL A 14 16.32 6.47 -1.79
CA VAL A 14 15.54 5.66 -2.72
C VAL A 14 14.07 6.08 -2.81
N ILE A 15 13.61 7.08 -2.05
CA ILE A 15 12.17 7.38 -1.95
C ILE A 15 11.56 7.81 -3.31
N GLU A 16 12.36 8.41 -4.18
CA GLU A 16 11.94 8.80 -5.53
C GLU A 16 12.10 7.68 -6.57
N ALA A 17 12.75 6.56 -6.20
CA ALA A 17 12.97 5.48 -7.13
C ALA A 17 11.64 4.83 -7.52
N ARG A 18 11.47 4.65 -8.83
CA ARG A 18 10.33 3.97 -9.41
C ARG A 18 10.40 2.49 -9.10
N VAL A 19 9.29 1.93 -8.61
CA VAL A 19 9.11 0.51 -8.30
C VAL A 19 8.12 -0.17 -9.24
N GLY A 20 7.32 0.59 -9.96
CA GLY A 20 6.38 0.07 -10.95
C GLY A 20 5.71 1.17 -11.74
N THR A 21 4.72 0.78 -12.54
CA THR A 21 3.90 1.70 -13.33
C THR A 21 2.43 1.32 -13.13
N ALA A 22 1.60 2.31 -12.83
CA ALA A 22 0.15 2.18 -12.72
C ALA A 22 -0.46 2.18 -14.13
N ALA A 23 -1.27 1.18 -14.44
CA ALA A 23 -1.99 1.10 -15.72
C ALA A 23 -3.14 2.11 -15.83
N LEU A 24 -3.62 2.63 -14.69
CA LEU A 24 -4.71 3.59 -14.57
C LEU A 24 -4.50 4.44 -13.31
N SER A 25 -5.09 5.64 -13.30
CA SER A 25 -5.09 6.48 -12.10
C SER A 25 -6.00 5.87 -11.02
N MET A 26 -5.43 5.62 -9.84
CA MET A 26 -6.11 5.01 -8.71
C MET A 26 -6.38 6.08 -7.65
N ASP A 27 -7.67 6.31 -7.35
CA ASP A 27 -8.10 7.13 -6.22
C ASP A 27 -7.84 6.38 -4.92
N VAL A 28 -6.88 6.89 -4.13
CA VAL A 28 -6.49 6.34 -2.83
C VAL A 28 -6.67 7.37 -1.72
N THR A 29 -7.61 8.29 -1.92
CA THR A 29 -8.00 9.26 -0.88
C THR A 29 -8.60 8.56 0.33
N GLU A 30 -8.47 9.18 1.52
CA GLU A 30 -8.96 8.61 2.77
C GLU A 30 -10.47 8.31 2.70
N GLU A 31 -11.24 9.21 2.09
CA GLU A 31 -12.68 9.02 1.86
C GLU A 31 -12.94 7.77 1.04
N THR A 32 -12.23 7.58 -0.06
CA THR A 32 -12.44 6.48 -1.00
C THR A 32 -12.03 5.14 -0.41
N VAL A 33 -10.83 5.02 0.19
CA VAL A 33 -10.36 3.74 0.76
C VAL A 33 -11.18 3.27 1.97
N ARG A 34 -11.90 4.18 2.64
CA ARG A 34 -12.77 3.85 3.80
C ARG A 34 -14.20 3.55 3.43
N SER A 35 -14.69 4.03 2.29
CA SER A 35 -16.10 3.96 1.91
C SER A 35 -16.41 2.89 0.88
N ARG A 36 -15.42 2.46 0.09
CA ARG A 36 -15.61 1.53 -1.02
C ARG A 36 -14.35 0.74 -1.33
N GLU A 37 -14.52 -0.29 -2.15
CA GLU A 37 -13.42 -1.04 -2.75
C GLU A 37 -12.56 -0.14 -3.64
N THR A 38 -11.25 -0.37 -3.66
CA THR A 38 -10.28 0.40 -4.44
C THR A 38 -9.27 -0.51 -5.13
N SER A 39 -8.84 -0.14 -6.34
CA SER A 39 -7.83 -0.90 -7.08
C SER A 39 -6.50 -1.01 -6.32
N TRP A 40 -6.13 0.01 -5.56
CA TRP A 40 -4.92 -0.02 -4.72
C TRP A 40 -5.07 -0.97 -3.54
N GLY A 41 -6.22 -0.98 -2.86
CA GLY A 41 -6.52 -1.93 -1.79
C GLY A 41 -6.50 -3.38 -2.30
N ASN A 42 -7.08 -3.62 -3.48
CA ASN A 42 -7.07 -4.94 -4.12
C ASN A 42 -5.64 -5.37 -4.46
N PHE A 43 -4.84 -4.49 -5.07
CA PHE A 43 -3.44 -4.77 -5.36
C PHE A 43 -2.65 -5.14 -4.11
N ILE A 44 -2.82 -4.40 -3.00
CA ILE A 44 -2.15 -4.71 -1.73
C ILE A 44 -2.61 -6.08 -1.20
N ALA A 45 -3.92 -6.36 -1.21
CA ALA A 45 -4.46 -7.64 -0.76
C ALA A 45 -3.88 -8.82 -1.56
N ASP A 46 -3.74 -8.67 -2.89
CA ASP A 46 -3.12 -9.68 -3.74
C ASP A 46 -1.64 -9.92 -3.39
N GLN A 47 -0.88 -8.84 -3.09
CA GLN A 47 0.50 -8.98 -2.61
C GLN A 47 0.56 -9.65 -1.23
N MET A 48 -0.39 -9.34 -0.33
CA MET A 48 -0.46 -9.96 1.00
C MET A 48 -0.66 -11.47 0.92
N ARG A 49 -1.51 -11.95 -0.01
CA ARG A 49 -1.80 -13.38 -0.18
C ARG A 49 -0.57 -14.21 -0.56
N THR A 50 0.34 -13.62 -1.32
CA THR A 50 1.53 -14.31 -1.85
C THR A 50 2.79 -14.10 -1.01
N ALA A 51 2.75 -13.21 -0.02
CA ALA A 51 3.91 -12.81 0.78
C ALA A 51 4.56 -13.94 1.60
N PHE A 52 3.82 -15.02 1.90
CA PHE A 52 4.30 -16.14 2.72
C PHE A 52 4.71 -17.37 1.89
N GLY A 53 4.79 -17.25 0.57
CA GLY A 53 5.20 -18.34 -0.32
C GLY A 53 4.03 -19.16 -0.86
N HIS A 54 4.29 -20.45 -1.13
CA HIS A 54 3.33 -21.36 -1.75
C HIS A 54 2.83 -22.44 -0.77
N PRO A 55 1.51 -22.73 -0.74
CA PRO A 55 0.46 -22.08 -1.53
C PRO A 55 0.16 -20.65 -1.03
N PRO A 56 -0.33 -19.74 -1.91
CA PRO A 56 -0.86 -18.46 -1.48
C PRO A 56 -2.01 -18.65 -0.48
N THR A 57 -2.22 -17.69 0.42
CA THR A 57 -3.37 -17.74 1.32
C THR A 57 -4.68 -17.60 0.54
N ASP A 58 -5.75 -18.21 1.04
CA ASP A 58 -7.06 -18.16 0.38
C ASP A 58 -7.64 -16.75 0.38
N LEU A 59 -7.48 -16.04 1.51
CA LEU A 59 -7.99 -14.70 1.74
C LEU A 59 -6.89 -13.78 2.32
N ALA A 60 -7.06 -12.47 2.14
CA ALA A 60 -6.29 -11.45 2.81
C ALA A 60 -7.21 -10.31 3.24
N PHE A 61 -7.01 -9.83 4.46
CA PHE A 61 -7.78 -8.75 5.05
C PHE A 61 -6.87 -7.57 5.37
N LEU A 62 -7.26 -6.40 4.88
CA LEU A 62 -6.60 -5.13 5.17
C LEU A 62 -7.65 -4.11 5.59
N ASN A 63 -7.48 -3.53 6.78
CA ASN A 63 -8.33 -2.43 7.20
C ASN A 63 -7.81 -1.11 6.61
N SER A 64 -8.72 -0.28 6.10
CA SER A 64 -8.42 1.04 5.52
C SER A 64 -7.69 2.00 6.47
N GLY A 65 -7.84 1.85 7.78
CA GLY A 65 -7.06 2.62 8.78
C GLY A 65 -5.55 2.37 8.71
N SER A 66 -5.11 1.25 8.12
CA SER A 66 -3.70 0.97 7.86
C SER A 66 -3.16 1.72 6.64
N LEU A 67 -4.05 2.18 5.74
CA LEU A 67 -3.71 2.97 4.56
C LEU A 67 -3.71 4.45 4.97
N ARG A 68 -2.57 5.10 4.83
CA ARG A 68 -2.35 6.50 5.28
C ARG A 68 -2.16 7.49 4.14
N ILE A 69 -2.08 7.00 2.91
CA ILE A 69 -2.04 7.84 1.72
C ILE A 69 -3.40 8.52 1.54
N ASP A 70 -3.38 9.76 1.07
CA ASP A 70 -4.56 10.56 0.75
C ASP A 70 -4.25 11.30 -0.56
N ASP A 71 -4.28 10.56 -1.67
CA ASP A 71 -3.80 11.03 -2.96
C ASP A 71 -4.36 10.20 -4.13
N PHE A 72 -3.86 10.45 -5.33
CA PHE A 72 -4.00 9.59 -6.49
C PHE A 72 -2.66 8.95 -6.85
N ILE A 73 -2.67 7.65 -7.14
CA ILE A 73 -1.50 6.95 -7.69
C ILE A 73 -1.71 6.78 -9.19
N ALA A 74 -0.84 7.39 -9.99
CA ALA A 74 -0.88 7.35 -11.44
C ALA A 74 0.53 7.29 -12.03
N ASP A 75 0.64 6.85 -13.28
CA ASP A 75 1.91 6.76 -14.02
C ASP A 75 2.98 5.94 -13.28
N ASP A 76 4.03 6.57 -12.77
CA ASP A 76 5.10 5.89 -12.04
C ASP A 76 4.71 5.66 -10.58
N ILE A 77 4.69 4.39 -10.15
CA ILE A 77 4.61 4.04 -8.73
C ILE A 77 6.03 4.15 -8.16
N ARG A 78 6.22 5.00 -7.16
CA ARG A 78 7.50 5.23 -6.48
C ARG A 78 7.52 4.60 -5.09
N TYR A 79 8.72 4.45 -4.53
CA TYR A 79 8.86 4.07 -3.12
C TYR A 79 8.13 5.04 -2.18
N GLU A 80 8.03 6.32 -2.56
CA GLU A 80 7.26 7.32 -1.84
C GLU A 80 5.79 6.93 -1.70
N ASP A 81 5.16 6.39 -2.75
CA ASP A 81 3.75 5.99 -2.72
C ASP A 81 3.54 4.82 -1.75
N ILE A 82 4.47 3.85 -1.72
CA ILE A 82 4.46 2.74 -0.76
C ILE A 82 4.66 3.27 0.67
N ALA A 83 5.64 4.16 0.88
CA ALA A 83 5.96 4.70 2.20
C ALA A 83 4.82 5.57 2.76
N ARG A 84 4.15 6.34 1.90
CA ARG A 84 2.96 7.13 2.25
C ARG A 84 1.75 6.24 2.51
N THR A 85 1.62 5.13 1.78
CA THR A 85 0.56 4.13 2.01
C THR A 85 0.68 3.52 3.39
N PHE A 86 1.88 3.05 3.78
CA PHE A 86 2.14 2.43 5.08
C PHE A 86 2.89 3.39 6.00
N GLY A 87 2.19 4.40 6.52
CA GLY A 87 2.76 5.40 7.44
C GLY A 87 3.27 4.83 8.78
N PHE A 88 2.99 3.55 9.06
CA PHE A 88 3.47 2.82 10.23
C PHE A 88 3.91 1.42 9.83
N SER A 89 4.83 0.84 10.60
CA SER A 89 5.23 -0.56 10.43
C SER A 89 4.07 -1.48 10.81
N SER A 90 3.38 -1.99 9.79
CA SER A 90 2.35 -3.01 9.91
C SER A 90 2.91 -4.36 9.49
N PHE A 91 2.86 -5.35 10.37
CA PHE A 91 3.37 -6.69 10.08
C PHE A 91 2.27 -7.58 9.52
N LEU A 92 2.58 -8.28 8.43
CA LEU A 92 1.72 -9.34 7.93
C LEU A 92 1.72 -10.54 8.89
N ARG A 93 0.57 -11.21 8.96
CA ARG A 93 0.33 -12.41 9.75
C ARG A 93 -0.55 -13.37 8.95
N VAL A 94 -0.29 -14.66 9.08
CA VAL A 94 -1.16 -15.73 8.57
C VAL A 94 -1.88 -16.35 9.75
N LEU A 95 -3.18 -16.51 9.63
CA LEU A 95 -4.04 -17.10 10.64
C LEU A 95 -4.94 -18.13 9.94
N PRO A 96 -5.03 -19.38 10.44
CA PRO A 96 -6.10 -20.28 10.05
C PRO A 96 -7.41 -19.80 10.68
N ILE A 97 -8.45 -19.66 9.88
CA ILE A 97 -9.76 -19.15 10.29
C ILE A 97 -10.82 -20.15 9.82
N ALA A 98 -11.77 -20.50 10.69
CA ALA A 98 -12.91 -21.33 10.32
C ALA A 98 -13.99 -20.47 9.64
N GLY A 99 -14.79 -21.04 8.73
CA GLY A 99 -15.81 -20.25 8.00
C GLY A 99 -16.98 -19.73 8.86
N GLU A 100 -17.00 -20.06 10.15
CA GLU A 100 -17.97 -19.56 11.13
C GLU A 100 -17.52 -18.24 11.80
N GLU A 101 -16.25 -17.88 11.62
CA GLU A 101 -15.63 -16.63 12.08
C GLU A 101 -15.73 -15.54 10.99
#